data_AF-A0A943PUZ3-F1
#
_entry.id   AF-A0A943PUZ3-F1
#
_cell.length_a   1.000
_cell.length_b   1.000
_cell.length_c   1.000
_cell.angle_alpha   90.00
_cell.angle_beta   90.00
_cell.angle_gamma   90.00
#
_symmetry.space_group_name_H-M   'P 1'
#
loop_
_entity.id
_entity.type
_entity.pdbx_description
1 polymer ?
#
loop_
_entity_poly.entity_id
_entity_poly.type
_entity_poly.pdbx_seq_one_letter_code
_entity_poly.pdbx_strand_id
1 'polypeptide(L)'
;MIILDEILNILKFLGYKIYPFGTDKIENCVIYNLIPISSNRVIEQSRLEITVICLDIGIGLQMIENIKKVLITLGDNGLNNNILSIELNGGGSLENVETSTFHFKAFFNIKSKY
;
A
#
# COMPACT_ATOMS: atom_id res chain seq x y z
N MET A 1 7.97 -12.41 -6.39
CA MET A 1 7.94 -11.24 -7.31
C MET A 1 6.54 -11.02 -7.91
N ILE A 2 5.79 -12.09 -8.22
CA ILE A 2 4.43 -12.06 -8.78
C ILE A 2 3.43 -11.20 -7.98
N ILE A 3 3.43 -11.31 -6.64
CA ILE A 3 2.49 -10.58 -5.77
C ILE A 3 2.67 -9.06 -5.86
N LEU A 4 3.91 -8.60 -5.99
CA LEU A 4 4.18 -7.16 -6.09
C LEU A 4 3.56 -6.60 -7.38
N ASP A 5 3.75 -7.29 -8.50
CA ASP A 5 3.20 -6.87 -9.79
C ASP A 5 1.67 -6.82 -9.76
N GLU A 6 1.02 -7.80 -9.13
CA GLU A 6 -0.44 -7.81 -8.95
C GLU A 6 -0.94 -6.61 -8.12
N ILE A 7 -0.30 -6.33 -6.98
CA ILE A 7 -0.65 -5.19 -6.13
C ILE A 7 -0.44 -3.88 -6.89
N LEU A 8 0.68 -3.73 -7.59
CA LEU A 8 0.97 -2.53 -8.36
C LEU A 8 -0.01 -2.33 -9.50
N ASN A 9 -0.48 -3.40 -10.15
CA ASN A 9 -1.51 -3.29 -11.18
C ASN A 9 -2.83 -2.76 -10.59
N ILE A 10 -3.24 -3.24 -9.42
CA ILE A 10 -4.42 -2.72 -8.71
C ILE A 10 -4.25 -1.24 -8.36
N LEU A 11 -3.09 -0.87 -7.81
CA LEU A 11 -2.82 0.53 -7.44
C LEU A 11 -2.76 1.46 -8.67
N LYS A 12 -2.23 0.99 -9.80
CA LYS A 12 -2.19 1.76 -11.06
C LYS A 12 -3.58 2.11 -11.59
N PHE A 13 -4.60 1.27 -11.36
CA PHE A 13 -5.99 1.59 -11.74
C PHE A 13 -6.55 2.82 -11.02
N LEU A 14 -5.97 3.23 -9.88
CA LEU A 14 -6.35 4.45 -9.18
C LEU A 14 -5.83 5.72 -9.87
N GLY A 15 -4.90 5.61 -10.82
CA GLY A 15 -4.36 6.74 -11.59
C GLY A 15 -3.35 7.61 -10.83
N TYR A 16 -2.85 7.15 -9.67
CA TYR A 16 -1.86 7.88 -8.88
C TYR A 16 -0.43 7.65 -9.38
N LYS A 17 0.45 8.62 -9.12
CA LYS A 17 1.90 8.42 -9.27
C LYS A 17 2.39 7.48 -8.18
N ILE A 18 3.09 6.42 -8.56
CA ILE A 18 3.54 5.38 -7.63
C ILE A 18 5.05 5.22 -7.73
N TYR A 19 5.73 5.24 -6.58
CA TYR A 19 7.18 5.14 -6.47
C TYR A 19 7.60 4.04 -5.49
N PRO A 20 8.65 3.27 -5.79
CA PRO A 20 9.23 2.33 -4.83
C PRO A 20 10.11 3.06 -3.81
N PHE A 21 9.98 2.71 -2.53
CA PHE A 21 10.86 3.11 -1.41
C PHE A 21 10.94 4.61 -1.07
N GLY A 22 10.74 5.53 -2.01
CA GLY A 22 10.81 6.97 -1.79
C GLY A 22 10.67 7.78 -3.08
N THR A 23 10.67 9.10 -2.94
CA THR A 23 10.78 10.06 -4.04
C THR A 23 11.46 11.34 -3.54
N ASP A 24 12.16 12.02 -4.44
CA ASP A 24 12.73 13.36 -4.26
C ASP A 24 11.77 14.47 -4.73
N LYS A 25 10.64 14.10 -5.35
CA LYS A 25 9.67 15.04 -5.89
C LYS A 25 8.64 15.43 -4.84
N ILE A 26 8.35 16.73 -4.77
CA ILE A 26 7.25 17.26 -3.97
C ILE A 26 5.98 17.25 -4.83
N GLU A 27 5.25 16.13 -4.79
CA GLU A 27 4.01 15.96 -5.53
C GLU A 27 3.09 14.92 -4.86
N ASN A 28 1.80 14.95 -5.22
CA ASN A 28 0.84 13.96 -4.77
C ASN A 28 1.20 12.58 -5.35
N CYS A 29 1.60 11.65 -4.49
CA CYS A 29 2.07 10.34 -4.91
C CYS A 29 1.90 9.27 -3.82
N VAL A 30 2.11 8.02 -4.23
CA VAL A 30 2.09 6.83 -3.37
C VAL A 30 3.48 6.22 -3.39
N ILE A 31 4.08 6.09 -2.21
CA ILE A 31 5.31 5.31 -2.02
C ILE A 31 4.91 3.94 -1.47
N TYR A 32 5.56 2.89 -1.97
CA TYR A 32 5.37 1.54 -1.44
C TYR A 32 6.69 0.86 -1.08
N ASN A 33 6.61 -0.06 -0.12
CA ASN A 33 7.68 -1.00 0.22
C ASN A 33 7.06 -2.36 0.55
N LEU A 34 7.54 -3.44 -0.07
CA LEU A 34 7.07 -4.80 0.19
C LEU A 34 8.18 -5.60 0.89
N ILE A 35 7.93 -6.00 2.13
CA ILE A 35 8.88 -6.66 2.99
C ILE A 35 8.44 -8.12 3.19
N PRO A 36 9.21 -9.12 2.73
CA PRO A 36 8.90 -10.52 3.04
C PRO A 36 9.10 -10.77 4.55
N ILE A 37 8.15 -11.46 5.17
CA ILE A 37 8.20 -11.79 6.60
C ILE A 37 8.55 -13.26 6.80
N SER A 38 7.78 -14.16 6.19
CA SER A 38 7.96 -15.60 6.37
C SER A 38 7.42 -16.37 5.16
N SER A 39 7.92 -17.60 4.98
CA SER A 39 7.45 -18.51 3.95
C SER A 39 7.64 -19.95 4.43
N ASN A 40 6.64 -20.79 4.21
CA ASN A 40 6.73 -22.24 4.44
C ASN A 40 6.69 -23.05 3.14
N ARG A 41 6.97 -22.40 1.98
CA ARG A 41 6.88 -22.97 0.62
C ARG A 41 5.48 -23.41 0.16
N VAL A 42 4.44 -23.07 0.92
CA VAL A 42 3.03 -23.24 0.54
C VAL A 42 2.31 -21.89 0.64
N ILE A 43 2.56 -21.17 1.73
CA ILE A 43 2.05 -19.84 2.03
C ILE A 43 3.24 -18.91 2.30
N GLU A 44 3.14 -17.70 1.77
CA GLU A 44 4.02 -16.59 2.07
C GLU A 44 3.29 -15.51 2.84
N GLN A 45 4.03 -14.84 3.72
CA GLN A 45 3.60 -13.66 4.44
C GLN A 45 4.52 -12.50 4.11
N SER A 46 3.93 -11.37 3.76
CA SER A 46 4.65 -10.13 3.50
C SER A 46 3.95 -8.96 4.18
N ARG A 47 4.70 -7.90 4.47
CA ARG A 47 4.17 -6.60 4.85
C ARG A 47 4.30 -5.64 3.68
N LEU A 48 3.17 -5.06 3.27
CA LEU A 48 3.16 -3.92 2.36
C LEU A 48 3.02 -2.65 3.18
N GLU A 49 3.99 -1.75 3.04
CA GLU A 49 3.96 -0.43 3.62
C GLU A 49 3.64 0.58 2.52
N ILE A 50 2.57 1.36 2.71
CA ILE A 50 2.19 2.43 1.80
C ILE A 50 2.31 3.76 2.53
N THR A 51 2.93 4.75 1.89
CA THR A 51 2.90 6.15 2.31
C THR A 51 2.33 6.99 1.17
N VAL A 52 1.20 7.65 1.39
CA VAL A 52 0.68 8.69 0.50
C VAL A 52 1.30 10.02 0.90
N ILE A 53 1.99 10.69 -0.01
CA ILE A 53 2.48 12.07 0.17
C ILE A 53 1.56 12.99 -0.60
N CYS A 54 1.09 14.06 0.04
CA CYS A 54 0.21 15.06 -0.57
C CYS A 54 0.51 16.47 -0.08
N LEU A 55 0.20 17.46 -0.92
CA LEU A 55 0.22 18.89 -0.54
C LEU A 55 -1.07 19.32 0.17
N ASP A 56 -2.18 18.63 -0.11
CA ASP A 56 -3.48 18.88 0.50
C ASP A 56 -3.92 17.70 1.35
N ILE A 57 -4.38 17.99 2.57
CA ILE A 57 -4.80 16.99 3.55
C ILE A 57 -6.03 16.20 3.09
N GLY A 58 -6.99 16.86 2.42
CA GLY A 58 -8.22 16.25 1.93
C GLY A 58 -7.94 15.27 0.79
N ILE A 59 -7.07 15.65 -0.14
CA ILE A 59 -6.59 14.77 -1.21
C ILE A 59 -5.88 13.54 -0.62
N GLY A 60 -4.99 13.75 0.35
CA GLY A 60 -4.24 12.64 0.97
C GLY A 60 -5.15 11.65 1.70
N LEU A 61 -6.15 12.14 2.43
CA LEU A 61 -7.19 11.30 3.06
C LEU A 61 -8.00 10.53 2.01
N GLN A 62 -8.41 11.16 0.91
CA GLN A 62 -9.12 10.48 -0.15
C GLN A 62 -8.27 9.38 -0.81
N MET A 63 -7.00 9.67 -1.08
CA MET A 63 -6.07 8.73 -1.70
C MET A 63 -5.87 7.49 -0.84
N ILE A 64 -5.59 7.67 0.47
CA ILE A 64 -5.36 6.52 1.36
C ILE A 64 -6.63 5.68 1.55
N GLU A 65 -7.80 6.30 1.60
CA GLU A 65 -9.07 5.56 1.68
C GLU A 65 -9.38 4.79 0.40
N ASN A 66 -9.09 5.36 -0.77
CA ASN A 66 -9.22 4.64 -2.04
C ASN A 66 -8.29 3.42 -2.10
N ILE A 67 -7.04 3.56 -1.63
CA ILE A 67 -6.09 2.46 -1.53
C ILE A 67 -6.60 1.36 -0.60
N LYS A 68 -7.07 1.71 0.60
CA LYS A 68 -7.63 0.74 1.55
C LYS A 68 -8.81 -0.03 0.94
N LYS A 69 -9.72 0.68 0.26
CA LYS A 69 -10.90 0.08 -0.37
C LYS A 69 -10.57 -0.96 -1.43
N VAL A 70 -9.52 -0.76 -2.22
CA VAL A 70 -9.16 -1.70 -3.30
C VAL A 70 -8.26 -2.83 -2.83
N LEU A 71 -7.54 -2.67 -1.72
CA LEU A 71 -6.61 -3.68 -1.22
C LEU A 71 -7.21 -4.61 -0.17
N ILE A 72 -8.01 -4.08 0.77
CA ILE A 72 -8.46 -4.88 1.92
C ILE A 72 -9.46 -5.95 1.45
N THR A 73 -9.18 -7.20 1.81
CA THR A 73 -10.07 -8.33 1.56
C THR A 73 -11.16 -8.42 2.63
N LEU A 74 -12.37 -8.83 2.26
CA LEU A 74 -13.50 -8.99 3.18
C LEU A 74 -13.81 -10.47 3.42
N GLY A 75 -13.68 -10.91 4.67
CA GLY A 75 -13.90 -12.29 5.07
C GLY A 75 -12.92 -13.25 4.38
N ASP A 76 -13.42 -14.39 3.91
CA ASP A 76 -12.61 -15.42 3.24
C ASP A 76 -12.47 -15.20 1.73
N ASN A 77 -12.88 -14.03 1.22
CA ASN A 77 -12.73 -13.69 -0.20
C ASN A 77 -11.32 -13.12 -0.44
N GLY A 78 -10.42 -13.97 -0.93
CA GLY A 78 -9.11 -13.53 -1.39
C GLY A 78 -9.22 -12.45 -2.46
N LEU A 79 -8.18 -11.62 -2.57
CA LEU A 79 -8.15 -10.53 -3.55
C LEU A 79 -8.11 -11.09 -4.99
N ASN A 80 -7.44 -12.23 -5.16
CA ASN A 80 -7.41 -13.02 -6.37
C ASN A 80 -6.96 -14.46 -6.03
N ASN A 81 -6.64 -15.28 -7.05
CA ASN A 81 -6.23 -16.68 -6.85
C ASN A 81 -4.90 -16.86 -6.11
N ASN A 82 -4.04 -15.84 -6.07
CA ASN A 82 -2.69 -15.87 -5.49
C ASN A 82 -2.63 -15.16 -4.13
N ILE A 83 -3.38 -14.07 -3.96
CA ILE A 83 -3.44 -13.28 -2.73
C ILE A 83 -4.66 -13.70 -1.91
N LEU A 84 -4.39 -14.44 -0.84
CA LEU A 84 -5.39 -15.07 0.01
C LEU A 84 -6.05 -14.10 0.97
N SER A 85 -5.28 -13.18 1.55
CA SER A 85 -5.82 -12.10 2.37
C SER A 85 -4.89 -10.88 2.37
N ILE A 86 -5.51 -9.70 2.50
CA ILE A 86 -4.83 -8.45 2.81
C ILE A 86 -5.58 -7.78 3.96
N GLU A 87 -4.87 -7.60 5.07
CA GLU A 87 -5.42 -7.04 6.32
C GLU A 87 -4.66 -5.76 6.69
N LEU A 88 -5.40 -4.71 7.06
CA LEU A 88 -4.79 -3.48 7.59
C LEU A 88 -4.25 -3.75 8.99
N ASN A 89 -2.95 -3.54 9.17
CA ASN A 89 -2.21 -3.75 10.42
C ASN A 89 -1.53 -2.45 10.87
N GLY A 90 -2.33 -1.41 11.03
CA GLY A 90 -1.89 -0.10 11.51
C GLY A 90 -1.56 0.90 10.41
N GLY A 91 -1.00 2.03 10.83
CA GLY A 91 -0.77 3.19 9.99
C GLY A 91 -0.70 4.46 10.84
N GLY A 92 -0.77 5.61 10.19
CA GLY A 92 -0.77 6.91 10.86
C GLY A 92 -0.66 8.06 9.87
N SER A 93 -0.61 9.27 10.39
CA SER A 93 -0.39 10.48 9.59
C SER A 93 0.66 11.35 10.24
N LEU A 94 1.48 12.01 9.43
CA LEU A 94 2.39 13.04 9.89
C LEU A 94 2.41 14.19 8.89
N GLU A 95 2.69 15.38 9.39
CA GLU A 95 3.04 16.53 8.57
C GLU A 95 4.55 16.65 8.51
N ASN A 96 5.09 16.78 7.30
CA ASN A 96 6.47 17.13 7.07
C ASN A 96 6.55 18.64 6.84
N VAL A 97 6.93 19.36 7.88
CA VAL A 97 7.00 20.84 7.89
C VAL A 97 8.03 21.37 6.90
N GLU A 98 9.16 20.67 6.72
CA GLU A 98 10.25 21.10 5.82
C GLU A 98 9.80 21.16 4.36
N THR A 99 8.93 20.22 3.96
CA THR A 99 8.41 20.13 2.59
C THR A 99 6.98 20.64 2.47
N SER A 100 6.34 21.04 3.58
CA SER A 100 4.91 21.37 3.66
C SER A 100 4.02 20.30 3.03
N THR A 101 4.29 19.03 3.35
CA THR A 101 3.53 17.88 2.84
C THR A 101 2.91 17.06 3.96
N PHE A 102 1.77 16.43 3.67
CA PHE A 102 1.10 15.48 4.55
C PHE A 102 1.38 14.06 4.10
N HIS A 103 1.73 13.20 5.04
CA HIS A 103 2.15 11.82 4.80
C HIS A 103 1.18 10.89 5.52
N PHE A 104 0.43 10.08 4.77
CA PHE A 104 -0.52 9.11 5.32
C PHE A 104 0.01 7.70 5.10
N LYS A 105 0.22 6.97 6.20
CA LYS A 105 0.80 5.64 6.22
C LYS A 105 -0.28 4.59 6.46
N ALA A 106 -0.19 3.48 5.73
CA ALA A 106 -0.95 2.27 5.99
C ALA A 106 -0.03 1.05 5.85
N PHE A 107 -0.11 0.15 6.82
CA PHE A 107 0.64 -1.10 6.81
C PHE A 107 -0.33 -2.25 6.61
N PHE A 108 -0.05 -3.11 5.64
CA PHE A 108 -0.90 -4.26 5.32
C PHE A 108 -0.13 -5.55 5.53
N ASN A 109 -0.73 -6.50 6.23
CA ASN A 109 -0.27 -7.87 6.24
C ASN A 109 -0.89 -8.59 5.04
N ILE A 110 -0.06 -9.24 4.24
CA ILE A 110 -0.49 -9.98 3.05
C ILE A 110 -0.17 -11.45 3.26
N LYS A 111 -1.16 -12.30 3.03
CA LYS A 111 -0.99 -13.75 2.89
C LYS A 111 -1.20 -14.14 1.44
N SER A 112 -0.28 -14.90 0.88
CA SER A 112 -0.32 -15.33 -0.51
C SER A 112 0.16 -16.76 -0.65
N LYS A 113 -0.11 -17.37 -1.79
CA LYS A 113 0.51 -18.63 -2.20
C LYS A 113 1.99 -18.40 -2.51
N TYR A 114 2.81 -19.43 -2.27
CA TYR A 114 4.23 -19.49 -2.67
C TYR A 114 4.37 -19.60 -4.20
#